data_AF-A0A1J9PTS1-F1
#
_entry.id   AF-A0A1J9PTS1-F1
#
_cell.length_a   1.000
_cell.length_b   1.000
_cell.length_c   1.000
_cell.angle_alpha   90.00
_cell.angle_beta   90.00
_cell.angle_gamma   90.00
#
_symmetry.space_group_name_H-M   'P 1'
#
loop_
_entity.id
_entity.type
_entity.pdbx_description
1 polymer ?
#
loop_
_entity_poly.entity_id
_entity_poly.type
_entity_poly.pdbx_seq_one_letter_code
_entity_poly.pdbx_strand_id
1 'polypeptide(L)'
;MAPPSTLFVIGVKGQKFDSKKEILEKKKGILEGERGQLQAKYDAEAELKNIESELEKIDVEIQKLDNDRLEELEEYIEPLIKSDDVFTEIHLGGNSYSPDACRKLGLLLRKQKNLRNIRLDDLFTGRLLNEIPTALYSLLRPLLEVHTLQTIDLSDNAFGVNTKDPLVEFLRAHLPLRHLILNNNGLGPEAGTFIANALTELSDSKLKARSNPEIKYEIPPLETIVCGRNRLEAGSMDAWARAIKANGKGLRTIRMKQNGIYPKGIVKLLSRGICHAPELEVLDLEDNTYGKDGSAALAAVLSGLPCLRELGVDDCALTAKGWLRIAKALSAGGNRKLEILKLKGNEINGKGVGALVHVAKTSLPAVKKVLLNANAFDEDNENIMRLQELLKRRKERLGKADEDDAWGLDELDELEGEEEEEEEEEEEEEEEEWEWESVGSEAEIDFQTRAEKILKEADQAENQPVIQDVDKSVDELGEKLKSTTI
;
A
#
# COMPACT_ATOMS: atom_id res chain seq x y z
N MET A 1 -15.18 -31.32 4.27
CA MET A 1 -15.69 -30.46 3.17
C MET A 1 -15.70 -29.04 3.69
N ALA A 2 -15.11 -28.08 2.97
CA ALA A 2 -15.27 -26.67 3.32
C ALA A 2 -16.78 -26.33 3.23
N PRO A 3 -17.33 -25.49 4.12
CA PRO A 3 -18.71 -25.05 3.99
C PRO A 3 -18.89 -24.36 2.62
N PRO A 4 -20.06 -24.50 1.97
CA PRO A 4 -20.34 -23.82 0.71
C PRO A 4 -20.12 -22.31 0.89
N SER A 5 -19.40 -21.70 -0.05
CA SER A 5 -19.11 -20.26 -0.01
C SER A 5 -20.43 -19.49 0.03
N THR A 6 -20.61 -18.69 1.07
CA THR A 6 -21.81 -17.88 1.27
C THR A 6 -21.39 -16.44 1.48
N LEU A 7 -21.85 -15.57 0.58
CA LEU A 7 -21.46 -14.16 0.50
C LEU A 7 -22.61 -13.27 0.99
N PHE A 8 -22.30 -12.33 1.87
CA PHE A 8 -23.16 -11.19 2.17
C PHE A 8 -22.54 -9.92 1.58
N VAL A 9 -23.34 -9.14 0.86
CA VAL A 9 -22.97 -7.79 0.41
C VAL A 9 -24.06 -6.85 0.90
N ILE A 10 -23.68 -5.77 1.58
CA ILE A 10 -24.63 -4.72 1.93
C ILE A 10 -25.16 -4.12 0.62
N GLY A 11 -26.44 -4.30 0.33
CA GLY A 11 -27.03 -4.10 -1.00
C GLY A 11 -27.16 -2.62 -1.45
N VAL A 12 -26.36 -1.72 -0.87
CA VAL A 12 -26.40 -0.27 -1.09
C VAL A 12 -25.00 0.34 -1.11
N LYS A 13 -24.89 1.50 -1.75
CA LYS A 13 -23.68 2.33 -1.78
C LYS A 13 -24.05 3.80 -1.55
N GLY A 14 -23.13 4.54 -0.93
CA GLY A 14 -23.26 5.97 -0.64
C GLY A 14 -24.21 6.30 0.51
N GLN A 15 -24.66 5.32 1.29
CA GLN A 15 -25.54 5.56 2.43
C GLN A 15 -24.77 6.01 3.67
N LYS A 16 -25.40 6.84 4.51
CA LYS A 16 -24.88 7.23 5.83
C LYS A 16 -25.72 6.59 6.92
N PHE A 17 -25.17 5.63 7.63
CA PHE A 17 -25.83 4.94 8.74
C PHE A 17 -25.51 5.64 10.06
N ASP A 18 -26.27 6.70 10.34
CA ASP A 18 -26.23 7.41 11.62
C ASP A 18 -27.35 6.91 12.54
N SER A 19 -27.08 6.83 13.85
CA SER A 19 -28.15 6.59 14.83
C SER A 19 -29.02 7.83 14.97
N LYS A 20 -30.31 7.64 15.28
CA LYS A 20 -31.21 8.78 15.54
C LYS A 20 -30.66 9.70 16.64
N LYS A 21 -29.96 9.11 17.62
CA LYS A 21 -29.27 9.85 18.67
C LYS A 21 -28.13 10.71 18.11
N GLU A 22 -27.28 10.15 17.26
CA GLU A 22 -26.18 10.90 16.63
C GLU A 22 -26.69 12.05 15.76
N ILE A 23 -27.79 11.84 15.03
CA ILE A 23 -28.44 12.91 14.24
C ILE A 23 -28.88 14.05 15.17
N LEU A 24 -29.50 13.71 16.30
CA LEU A 24 -29.94 14.68 17.30
C LEU A 24 -28.77 15.38 18.01
N GLU A 25 -27.70 14.65 18.35
CA GLU A 25 -26.49 15.21 18.95
C GLU A 25 -25.75 16.15 18.00
N LYS A 26 -25.68 15.83 16.71
CA LYS A 26 -25.16 16.75 15.68
C LYS A 26 -26.00 18.02 15.59
N LYS A 27 -27.34 17.88 15.56
CA LYS A 27 -28.25 19.02 15.56
C LYS A 27 -28.09 19.88 16.82
N LYS A 28 -27.92 19.23 17.98
CA LYS A 28 -27.66 19.90 19.25
C LYS A 28 -26.36 20.71 19.18
N GLY A 29 -25.26 20.13 18.70
CA GLY A 29 -23.97 20.82 18.58
C GLY A 29 -24.02 22.05 17.66
N ILE A 30 -24.77 21.99 16.56
CA ILE A 30 -24.99 23.13 15.66
C ILE A 30 -25.72 24.25 16.41
N LEU A 31 -26.84 23.93 17.06
CA LEU A 31 -27.63 24.89 17.84
C LEU A 31 -26.84 25.49 19.01
N GLU A 32 -25.96 24.71 19.67
CA GLU A 32 -25.07 25.22 20.71
C GLU A 32 -24.04 26.20 20.16
N GLY A 33 -23.50 25.94 18.96
CA GLY A 33 -22.62 26.86 18.24
C GLY A 33 -23.32 28.17 17.87
N GLU A 34 -24.52 28.07 17.30
CA GLU A 34 -25.37 29.23 16.97
C GLU A 34 -25.73 30.03 18.23
N ARG A 35 -26.10 29.37 19.33
CA ARG A 35 -26.35 29.99 20.64
C ARG A 35 -25.12 30.79 21.11
N GLY A 36 -23.92 30.21 21.01
CA GLY A 36 -22.68 30.88 21.39
C GLY A 36 -22.41 32.14 20.54
N GLN A 37 -22.69 32.09 19.24
CA GLN A 37 -22.56 33.26 18.36
C GLN A 37 -23.58 34.36 18.65
N LEU A 38 -24.82 33.98 18.98
CA LEU A 38 -25.90 34.92 19.29
C LEU A 38 -25.76 35.57 20.66
N GLN A 39 -25.20 34.86 21.65
CA GLN A 39 -24.86 35.41 22.97
C GLN A 39 -23.87 36.59 22.89
N ALA A 40 -23.11 36.70 21.80
CA ALA A 40 -22.20 37.81 21.54
C ALA A 40 -22.88 39.06 20.92
N LYS A 41 -24.17 39.00 20.59
CA LYS A 41 -24.93 40.12 19.98
C LYS A 41 -25.90 40.75 20.99
N TYR A 42 -26.02 42.08 20.94
CA TYR A 42 -26.82 42.86 21.92
C TYR A 42 -28.35 42.73 21.77
N ASP A 43 -28.86 42.29 20.60
CA ASP A 43 -30.31 42.29 20.29
C ASP A 43 -30.85 40.90 19.87
N ALA A 44 -30.34 39.81 20.46
CA ALA A 44 -30.66 38.43 20.05
C ALA A 44 -31.56 37.63 21.04
N GLU A 45 -32.20 38.27 22.03
CA GLU A 45 -32.92 37.59 23.12
C GLU A 45 -34.03 36.63 22.64
N ALA A 46 -34.81 37.02 21.63
CA ALA A 46 -35.89 36.19 21.11
C ALA A 46 -35.37 34.94 20.38
N GLU A 47 -34.27 35.08 19.63
CA GLU A 47 -33.62 33.99 18.90
C GLU A 47 -32.96 33.01 19.88
N LEU A 48 -32.27 33.53 20.91
CA LEU A 48 -31.68 32.73 21.99
C LEU A 48 -32.72 31.87 22.70
N LYS A 49 -33.86 32.45 23.08
CA LYS A 49 -34.94 31.71 23.73
C LYS A 49 -35.50 30.59 22.84
N ASN A 50 -35.55 30.81 21.52
CA ASN A 50 -36.02 29.81 20.58
C ASN A 50 -35.04 28.64 20.48
N ILE A 51 -33.73 28.93 20.38
CA ILE A 51 -32.67 27.92 20.38
C ILE A 51 -32.66 27.12 21.69
N GLU A 52 -32.79 27.78 22.84
CA GLU A 52 -32.86 27.09 24.14
C GLU A 52 -34.04 26.12 24.22
N SER A 53 -35.21 26.52 23.71
CA SER A 53 -36.37 25.63 23.64
C SER A 53 -36.14 24.44 22.71
N GLU A 54 -35.44 24.64 21.58
CA GLU A 54 -35.09 23.54 20.68
C GLU A 54 -34.07 22.57 21.32
N LEU A 55 -33.06 23.10 22.00
CA LEU A 55 -32.08 22.29 22.73
C LEU A 55 -32.74 21.42 23.80
N GLU A 56 -33.68 21.99 24.58
CA GLU A 56 -34.42 21.24 25.61
C GLU A 56 -35.28 20.13 24.99
N LYS A 57 -35.93 20.39 23.84
CA LYS A 57 -36.67 19.36 23.11
C LYS A 57 -35.77 18.23 22.63
N ILE A 58 -34.61 18.57 22.08
CA ILE A 58 -33.62 17.59 21.62
C ILE A 58 -33.11 16.74 22.79
N ASP A 59 -32.81 17.35 23.94
CA ASP A 59 -32.36 16.63 25.13
C ASP A 59 -33.41 15.64 25.65
N VAL A 60 -34.67 16.06 25.68
CA VAL A 60 -35.79 15.17 26.04
C VAL A 60 -35.96 14.05 25.02
N GLU A 61 -35.75 14.31 23.74
CA GLU A 61 -35.84 13.28 22.70
C GLU A 61 -34.69 12.27 22.81
N ILE A 62 -33.45 12.73 22.99
CA ILE A 62 -32.28 11.87 23.21
C ILE A 62 -32.50 10.96 24.43
N GLN A 63 -33.04 11.48 25.53
CA GLN A 63 -33.33 10.69 26.74
C GLN A 63 -34.39 9.60 26.53
N LYS A 64 -35.26 9.73 25.51
CA LYS A 64 -36.30 8.77 25.17
C LYS A 64 -35.85 7.71 24.17
N LEU A 65 -34.72 7.91 23.49
CA LEU A 65 -34.24 6.97 22.48
C LEU A 65 -33.63 5.73 23.13
N ASP A 66 -33.99 4.58 22.56
CA ASP A 66 -33.25 3.34 22.80
C ASP A 66 -31.93 3.42 22.00
N ASN A 67 -30.79 3.35 22.68
CA ASN A 67 -29.46 3.57 22.09
C ASN A 67 -29.06 2.51 21.04
N ASP A 68 -29.87 1.47 20.81
CA ASP A 68 -29.50 0.31 19.99
C ASP A 68 -30.30 0.16 18.67
N ARG A 69 -31.29 1.04 18.41
CA ARG A 69 -32.10 0.97 17.18
C ARG A 69 -31.49 1.81 16.05
N LEU A 70 -31.17 1.13 14.96
CA LEU A 70 -30.63 1.70 13.72
C LEU A 70 -31.52 1.19 12.57
N GLU A 71 -32.76 1.69 12.52
CA GLU A 71 -33.81 1.16 11.65
C GLU A 71 -33.35 1.10 10.17
N GLU A 72 -32.73 2.17 9.67
CA GLU A 72 -32.22 2.21 8.28
C GLU A 72 -31.13 1.16 8.01
N LEU A 73 -30.17 0.98 8.92
CA LEU A 73 -29.14 -0.05 8.76
C LEU A 73 -29.74 -1.46 8.84
N GLU A 74 -30.65 -1.68 9.80
CA GLU A 74 -31.29 -2.97 10.06
C GLU A 74 -32.02 -3.52 8.84
N GLU A 75 -32.62 -2.67 8.01
CA GLU A 75 -33.24 -3.06 6.74
C GLU A 75 -32.25 -3.73 5.79
N TYR A 76 -31.00 -3.24 5.74
CA TYR A 76 -29.97 -3.76 4.83
C TYR A 76 -29.17 -4.93 5.42
N ILE A 77 -29.10 -5.03 6.75
CA ILE A 77 -28.37 -6.10 7.44
C ILE A 77 -29.27 -7.17 8.04
N GLU A 78 -30.56 -7.20 7.68
CA GLU A 78 -31.53 -8.19 8.15
C GLU A 78 -31.01 -9.65 8.04
N PRO A 79 -30.32 -10.07 6.96
CA PRO A 79 -29.73 -11.41 6.88
C PRO A 79 -28.67 -11.67 7.97
N LEU A 80 -27.86 -10.67 8.33
CA LEU A 80 -26.86 -10.78 9.41
C LEU A 80 -27.51 -10.78 10.80
N ILE A 81 -28.69 -10.18 10.95
CA ILE A 81 -29.46 -10.20 12.20
C ILE A 81 -30.12 -11.57 12.41
N LYS A 82 -30.68 -12.15 11.32
CA LYS A 82 -31.41 -13.42 11.34
C LYS A 82 -30.51 -14.66 11.34
N SER A 83 -29.22 -14.52 11.05
CA SER A 83 -28.28 -15.63 10.98
C SER A 83 -27.05 -15.38 11.85
N ASP A 84 -26.65 -16.40 12.61
CA ASP A 84 -25.49 -16.27 13.49
C ASP A 84 -24.20 -16.80 12.83
N ASP A 85 -24.26 -17.80 11.95
CA ASP A 85 -23.05 -18.43 11.39
C ASP A 85 -23.30 -19.03 10.00
N VAL A 86 -23.53 -18.15 9.02
CA VAL A 86 -23.88 -18.53 7.65
C VAL A 86 -22.84 -18.04 6.65
N PHE A 87 -22.28 -16.85 6.86
CA PHE A 87 -21.47 -16.19 5.84
C PHE A 87 -19.98 -16.54 5.97
N THR A 88 -19.38 -16.94 4.85
CA THR A 88 -17.93 -17.11 4.73
C THR A 88 -17.25 -15.85 4.23
N GLU A 89 -18.01 -14.95 3.61
CA GLU A 89 -17.53 -13.67 3.08
C GLU A 89 -18.54 -12.55 3.30
N ILE A 90 -18.08 -11.38 3.77
CA ILE A 90 -18.93 -10.23 4.08
C ILE A 90 -18.32 -8.96 3.49
N HIS A 91 -19.08 -8.23 2.67
CA HIS A 91 -18.69 -6.92 2.10
C HIS A 91 -19.60 -5.83 2.63
N LEU A 92 -19.01 -4.85 3.32
CA LEU A 92 -19.72 -3.70 3.91
C LEU A 92 -19.32 -2.37 3.26
N GLY A 93 -18.40 -2.38 2.30
CA GLY A 93 -17.79 -1.16 1.83
C GLY A 93 -18.66 -0.24 0.97
N GLY A 94 -18.19 0.99 0.81
CA GLY A 94 -18.86 2.02 0.02
C GLY A 94 -20.01 2.73 0.74
N ASN A 95 -20.01 2.74 2.07
CA ASN A 95 -21.04 3.39 2.90
C ASN A 95 -20.39 4.02 4.13
N SER A 96 -21.04 4.99 4.76
CA SER A 96 -20.52 5.69 5.93
C SER A 96 -21.16 5.18 7.21
N TYR A 97 -20.41 4.51 8.06
CA TYR A 97 -20.88 3.93 9.32
C TYR A 97 -20.48 4.76 10.52
N SER A 98 -21.44 4.96 11.41
CA SER A 98 -21.20 5.59 12.69
C SER A 98 -20.60 4.65 13.74
N PRO A 99 -20.03 5.16 14.85
CA PRO A 99 -19.64 4.34 15.98
C PRO A 99 -20.73 3.38 16.47
N ASP A 100 -21.98 3.82 16.54
CA ASP A 100 -23.11 2.96 16.92
C ASP A 100 -23.39 1.87 15.87
N ALA A 101 -23.34 2.23 14.58
CA ALA A 101 -23.48 1.27 13.49
C ALA A 101 -22.36 0.22 13.52
N CYS A 102 -21.11 0.64 13.70
CA CYS A 102 -19.96 -0.26 13.84
C CYS A 102 -20.06 -1.14 15.08
N ARG A 103 -20.55 -0.62 16.22
CA ARG A 103 -20.82 -1.40 17.44
C ARG A 103 -21.84 -2.50 17.16
N LYS A 104 -22.94 -2.18 16.49
CA LYS A 104 -23.96 -3.17 16.11
C LYS A 104 -23.41 -4.22 15.16
N LEU A 105 -22.71 -3.79 14.11
CA LEU A 105 -22.07 -4.68 13.14
C LEU A 105 -21.06 -5.60 13.81
N GLY A 106 -20.16 -5.08 14.65
CA GLY A 106 -19.18 -5.88 15.38
C GLY A 106 -19.82 -7.00 16.22
N LEU A 107 -20.94 -6.71 16.90
CA LEU A 107 -21.70 -7.70 17.67
C LEU A 107 -22.36 -8.79 16.82
N LEU A 108 -22.69 -8.50 15.56
CA LEU A 108 -23.22 -9.47 14.61
C LEU A 108 -22.10 -10.27 13.95
N LEU A 109 -21.03 -9.60 13.51
CA LEU A 109 -19.88 -10.21 12.85
C LEU A 109 -19.18 -11.23 13.75
N ARG A 110 -19.06 -10.97 15.06
CA ARG A 110 -18.43 -11.92 15.99
C ARG A 110 -19.13 -13.27 16.04
N LYS A 111 -20.41 -13.34 15.64
CA LYS A 111 -21.17 -14.59 15.65
C LYS A 111 -20.80 -15.49 14.47
N GLN A 112 -20.34 -14.91 13.36
CA GLN A 112 -20.06 -15.61 12.09
C GLN A 112 -18.77 -16.43 12.20
N LYS A 113 -18.83 -17.60 12.82
CA LYS A 113 -17.67 -18.47 13.11
C LYS A 113 -17.11 -19.19 11.88
N ASN A 114 -17.76 -19.11 10.72
CA ASN A 114 -17.25 -19.57 9.43
C ASN A 114 -16.73 -18.44 8.52
N LEU A 115 -16.77 -17.18 8.98
CA LEU A 115 -16.31 -16.02 8.21
C LEU A 115 -14.80 -16.13 7.95
N ARG A 116 -14.41 -16.07 6.68
CA ARG A 116 -13.01 -16.16 6.24
C ARG A 116 -12.49 -14.86 5.64
N ASN A 117 -13.37 -14.13 4.94
CA ASN A 117 -13.01 -12.91 4.24
C ASN A 117 -13.96 -11.78 4.66
N ILE A 118 -13.42 -10.62 5.01
CA ILE A 118 -14.24 -9.43 5.25
C ILE A 118 -13.68 -8.25 4.48
N ARG A 119 -14.57 -7.55 3.77
CA ARG A 119 -14.27 -6.31 3.07
C ARG A 119 -14.94 -5.13 3.77
N LEU A 120 -14.10 -4.30 4.34
CA LEU A 120 -14.37 -3.13 5.17
C LEU A 120 -13.73 -1.89 4.51
N ASP A 121 -13.79 -1.81 3.18
CA ASP A 121 -13.27 -0.70 2.39
C ASP A 121 -14.24 0.49 2.43
N ASP A 122 -13.74 1.73 2.40
CA ASP A 122 -14.59 2.94 2.31
C ASP A 122 -15.79 2.95 3.28
N LEU A 123 -15.51 2.82 4.59
CA LEU A 123 -16.52 2.79 5.65
C LEU A 123 -16.78 4.15 6.32
N PHE A 124 -15.89 5.12 6.12
CA PHE A 124 -15.86 6.34 6.92
C PHE A 124 -15.89 7.62 6.07
N THR A 125 -16.30 7.55 4.81
CA THR A 125 -16.41 8.72 3.94
C THR A 125 -17.38 9.76 4.52
N GLY A 126 -16.84 10.96 4.79
CA GLY A 126 -17.59 12.06 5.38
C GLY A 126 -17.85 11.95 6.90
N ARG A 127 -17.21 10.99 7.60
CA ARG A 127 -17.18 10.93 9.07
C ARG A 127 -16.10 11.84 9.63
N LEU A 128 -16.27 12.28 10.88
CA LEU A 128 -15.27 13.11 11.56
C LEU A 128 -14.09 12.24 12.02
N LEU A 129 -12.87 12.74 11.89
CA LEU A 129 -11.64 12.00 12.25
C LEU A 129 -11.60 11.52 13.70
N ASN A 130 -12.29 12.20 14.63
CA ASN A 130 -12.36 11.81 16.04
C ASN A 130 -13.37 10.69 16.33
N GLU A 131 -14.29 10.40 15.41
CA GLU A 131 -15.27 9.31 15.55
C GLU A 131 -14.71 7.97 15.04
N ILE A 132 -13.84 8.03 14.03
CA ILE A 132 -13.29 6.85 13.34
C ILE A 132 -12.57 5.90 14.31
N PRO A 133 -11.74 6.33 15.28
CA PRO A 133 -11.08 5.41 16.20
C PRO A 133 -12.06 4.56 17.00
N THR A 134 -13.13 5.18 17.52
CA THR A 134 -14.18 4.47 18.28
C THR A 134 -14.93 3.50 17.38
N ALA A 135 -15.34 3.95 16.19
CA ALA A 135 -16.05 3.10 15.23
C ALA A 135 -15.20 1.88 14.81
N LEU A 136 -13.93 2.11 14.47
CA LEU A 136 -13.01 1.08 14.07
C LEU A 136 -12.72 0.09 15.21
N TYR A 137 -12.53 0.57 16.43
CA TYR A 137 -12.37 -0.30 17.61
C TYR A 137 -13.61 -1.19 17.83
N SER A 138 -14.81 -0.59 17.76
CA SER A 138 -16.07 -1.32 17.90
C SER A 138 -16.29 -2.37 16.81
N LEU A 139 -15.70 -2.19 15.64
CA LEU A 139 -15.77 -3.13 14.52
C LEU A 139 -14.70 -4.23 14.61
N LEU A 140 -13.44 -3.88 14.87
CA LEU A 140 -12.31 -4.82 14.85
C LEU A 140 -12.21 -5.67 16.10
N ARG A 141 -12.51 -5.11 17.28
CA ARG A 141 -12.36 -5.83 18.56
C ARG A 141 -13.18 -7.13 18.60
N PRO A 142 -14.45 -7.16 18.17
CA PRO A 142 -15.23 -8.40 18.13
C PRO A 142 -14.73 -9.42 17.09
N LEU A 143 -14.05 -8.98 16.02
CA LEU A 143 -13.50 -9.88 14.99
C LEU A 143 -12.34 -10.74 15.52
N LEU A 144 -11.70 -10.36 16.62
CA LEU A 144 -10.70 -11.21 17.29
C LEU A 144 -11.27 -12.55 17.77
N GLU A 145 -12.59 -12.65 17.97
CA GLU A 145 -13.27 -13.89 18.35
C GLU A 145 -13.61 -14.80 17.14
N VAL A 146 -13.31 -14.34 15.93
CA VAL A 146 -13.60 -15.02 14.67
C VAL A 146 -12.33 -15.71 14.17
N HIS A 147 -12.06 -16.88 14.73
CA HIS A 147 -10.81 -17.62 14.50
C HIS A 147 -10.64 -18.16 13.07
N THR A 148 -11.66 -18.07 12.23
CA THR A 148 -11.63 -18.45 10.81
C THR A 148 -11.30 -17.28 9.88
N LEU A 149 -11.31 -16.03 10.38
CA LEU A 149 -11.14 -14.83 9.57
C LEU A 149 -9.69 -14.69 9.12
N GLN A 150 -9.41 -14.98 7.86
CA GLN A 150 -8.07 -15.00 7.29
C GLN A 150 -7.76 -13.76 6.44
N THR A 151 -8.77 -13.15 5.82
CA THR A 151 -8.60 -11.98 4.95
C THR A 151 -9.37 -10.80 5.50
N ILE A 152 -8.68 -9.66 5.65
CA ILE A 152 -9.30 -8.39 5.98
C ILE A 152 -8.84 -7.33 5.00
N ASP A 153 -9.81 -6.62 4.43
CA ASP A 153 -9.59 -5.47 3.57
C ASP A 153 -10.16 -4.23 4.24
N LEU A 154 -9.30 -3.27 4.54
CA LEU A 154 -9.60 -2.01 5.21
C LEU A 154 -9.27 -0.81 4.31
N SER A 155 -9.16 -1.02 3.01
CA SER A 155 -8.72 0.00 2.05
C SER A 155 -9.64 1.23 2.03
N ASP A 156 -9.14 2.35 1.51
CA ASP A 156 -9.94 3.55 1.25
C ASP A 156 -10.63 4.14 2.51
N ASN A 157 -10.04 3.92 3.69
CA ASN A 157 -10.47 4.53 4.94
C ASN A 157 -9.44 5.54 5.42
N ALA A 158 -9.84 6.80 5.61
CA ALA A 158 -8.97 7.88 6.09
C ALA A 158 -8.59 7.70 7.57
N PHE A 159 -7.61 6.82 7.81
CA PHE A 159 -7.15 6.46 9.13
C PHE A 159 -6.24 7.53 9.74
N GLY A 160 -5.17 7.89 9.04
CA GLY A 160 -4.15 8.79 9.61
C GLY A 160 -3.54 8.25 10.91
N VAL A 161 -2.86 9.13 11.65
CA VAL A 161 -2.17 8.76 12.90
C VAL A 161 -3.12 8.53 14.08
N ASN A 162 -4.31 9.13 14.04
CA ASN A 162 -5.28 9.07 15.15
C ASN A 162 -6.00 7.73 15.27
N THR A 163 -6.08 6.95 14.19
CA THR A 163 -6.78 5.65 14.20
C THR A 163 -5.82 4.46 14.23
N LYS A 164 -4.53 4.70 14.48
CA LYS A 164 -3.52 3.63 14.52
C LYS A 164 -3.78 2.64 15.67
N ASP A 165 -4.27 3.09 16.82
CA ASP A 165 -4.32 2.25 18.02
C ASP A 165 -5.30 1.06 17.88
N PRO A 166 -6.55 1.24 17.36
CA PRO A 166 -7.42 0.11 17.06
C PRO A 166 -6.84 -0.88 16.04
N LEU A 167 -6.14 -0.37 15.01
CA LEU A 167 -5.49 -1.21 14.01
C LEU A 167 -4.34 -2.02 14.60
N VAL A 168 -3.46 -1.37 15.36
CA VAL A 168 -2.32 -2.00 16.03
C VAL A 168 -2.81 -3.09 16.98
N GLU A 169 -3.83 -2.81 17.77
CA GLU A 169 -4.41 -3.77 18.70
C GLU A 169 -4.94 -5.01 17.99
N PHE A 170 -5.68 -4.82 16.90
CA PHE A 170 -6.20 -5.92 16.10
C PHE A 170 -5.08 -6.72 15.42
N LEU A 171 -4.17 -6.03 14.73
CA LEU A 171 -3.13 -6.67 13.91
C LEU A 171 -2.17 -7.51 14.74
N ARG A 172 -1.74 -7.06 15.92
CA ARG A 172 -0.83 -7.86 16.76
C ARG A 172 -1.51 -9.09 17.39
N ALA A 173 -2.84 -9.09 17.50
CA ALA A 173 -3.60 -10.10 18.22
C ALA A 173 -4.34 -11.11 17.32
N HIS A 174 -4.66 -10.74 16.07
CA HIS A 174 -5.48 -11.57 15.17
C HIS A 174 -4.66 -12.71 14.54
N LEU A 175 -4.42 -13.76 15.32
CA LEU A 175 -3.63 -14.94 14.94
C LEU A 175 -4.03 -15.62 13.61
N PRO A 176 -5.30 -15.66 13.19
CA PRO A 176 -5.68 -16.27 11.92
C PRO A 176 -5.33 -15.45 10.68
N LEU A 177 -4.89 -14.19 10.82
CA LEU A 177 -4.63 -13.28 9.70
C LEU A 177 -3.66 -13.88 8.68
N ARG A 178 -4.09 -13.99 7.43
CA ARG A 178 -3.32 -14.52 6.29
C ARG A 178 -3.13 -13.47 5.20
N HIS A 179 -4.14 -12.64 4.97
CA HIS A 179 -4.13 -11.61 3.94
C HIS A 179 -4.58 -10.27 4.54
N LEU A 180 -3.66 -9.32 4.58
CA LEU A 180 -3.91 -7.95 5.01
C LEU A 180 -3.93 -7.03 3.80
N ILE A 181 -5.03 -6.31 3.62
CA ILE A 181 -5.19 -5.30 2.59
C ILE A 181 -5.54 -3.98 3.29
N LEU A 182 -4.62 -3.03 3.18
CA LEU A 182 -4.62 -1.74 3.87
C LEU A 182 -4.15 -0.67 2.87
N ASN A 183 -4.84 -0.55 1.73
CA ASN A 183 -4.45 0.36 0.66
C ASN A 183 -5.16 1.72 0.81
N ASN A 184 -4.48 2.82 0.50
CA ASN A 184 -5.10 4.15 0.47
C ASN A 184 -5.75 4.56 1.81
N ASN A 185 -5.00 4.44 2.91
CA ASN A 185 -5.49 4.76 4.26
C ASN A 185 -4.89 6.05 4.85
N GLY A 186 -4.00 6.72 4.10
CA GLY A 186 -3.36 7.96 4.54
C GLY A 186 -2.58 7.81 5.85
N LEU A 187 -1.91 6.67 6.06
CA LEU A 187 -1.22 6.35 7.31
C LEU A 187 -0.08 7.33 7.65
N GLY A 188 0.73 7.70 6.65
CA GLY A 188 1.99 8.40 6.86
C GLY A 188 3.08 7.50 7.46
N PRO A 189 4.32 8.00 7.60
CA PRO A 189 5.45 7.24 8.10
C PRO A 189 5.30 6.83 9.58
N GLU A 190 4.67 7.66 10.39
CA GLU A 190 4.47 7.38 11.81
C GLU A 190 3.51 6.21 12.02
N ALA A 191 2.26 6.30 11.52
CA ALA A 191 1.32 5.20 11.64
C ALA A 191 1.82 3.95 10.90
N GLY A 192 2.47 4.12 9.74
CA GLY A 192 3.13 3.04 9.01
C GLY A 192 4.14 2.26 9.87
N THR A 193 4.91 2.96 10.71
CA THR A 193 5.85 2.34 11.67
C THR A 193 5.13 1.51 12.71
N PHE A 194 4.03 2.02 13.28
CA PHE A 194 3.23 1.29 14.26
C PHE A 194 2.59 0.03 13.67
N ILE A 195 2.04 0.12 12.45
CA ILE A 195 1.48 -1.02 11.73
C ILE A 195 2.56 -2.09 11.47
N ALA A 196 3.74 -1.70 10.98
CA ALA A 196 4.84 -2.63 10.75
C ALA A 196 5.34 -3.32 12.04
N ASN A 197 5.45 -2.57 13.14
CA ASN A 197 5.79 -3.16 14.43
C ASN A 197 4.71 -4.15 14.92
N ALA A 198 3.43 -3.83 14.74
CA ALA A 198 2.32 -4.73 15.07
C ALA A 198 2.40 -6.05 14.27
N LEU A 199 2.81 -6.00 12.99
CA LEU A 199 3.02 -7.20 12.17
C LEU A 199 4.24 -8.04 12.61
N THR A 200 5.24 -7.39 13.20
CA THR A 200 6.38 -8.09 13.83
C THR A 200 5.90 -8.81 15.10
N GLU A 201 5.16 -8.13 15.96
CA GLU A 201 4.54 -8.72 17.17
C GLU A 201 3.56 -9.86 16.83
N LEU A 202 2.82 -9.73 15.72
CA LEU A 202 1.94 -10.79 15.22
C LEU A 202 2.73 -12.05 14.86
N SER A 203 3.91 -11.91 14.24
CA SER A 203 4.75 -13.07 13.90
C SER A 203 5.17 -13.83 15.15
N ASP A 204 5.66 -13.11 16.17
CA ASP A 204 6.03 -13.71 17.47
C ASP A 204 4.83 -14.38 18.14
N SER A 205 3.66 -13.74 18.07
CA SER A 205 2.41 -14.26 18.64
C SER A 205 1.95 -15.52 17.92
N LYS A 206 2.03 -15.57 16.58
CA LYS A 206 1.74 -16.76 15.78
C LYS A 206 2.69 -17.91 16.12
N LEU A 207 3.99 -17.64 16.27
CA LEU A 207 4.98 -18.66 16.63
C LEU A 207 4.68 -19.28 18.00
N LYS A 208 4.45 -18.45 19.02
CA LYS A 208 4.08 -18.90 20.37
C LYS A 208 2.77 -19.69 20.37
N ALA A 209 1.78 -19.18 19.63
CA ALA A 209 0.46 -19.79 19.55
C ALA A 209 0.47 -21.15 18.85
N ARG A 210 1.29 -21.36 17.81
CA ARG A 210 1.44 -22.66 17.14
C ARG A 210 2.02 -23.75 18.04
N SER A 211 2.78 -23.38 19.07
CA SER A 211 3.32 -24.32 20.06
C SER A 211 2.36 -24.56 21.24
N ASN A 212 1.23 -23.84 21.32
CA ASN A 212 0.29 -23.97 22.42
C ASN A 212 -0.78 -25.04 22.11
N PRO A 213 -0.85 -26.17 22.85
CA PRO A 213 -1.83 -27.23 22.61
C PRO A 213 -3.28 -26.83 22.91
N GLU A 214 -3.50 -25.72 23.63
CA GLU A 214 -4.85 -25.21 23.94
C GLU A 214 -5.51 -24.54 22.73
N ILE A 215 -4.71 -24.06 21.77
CA ILE A 215 -5.23 -23.42 20.56
C ILE A 215 -5.57 -24.51 19.53
N LYS A 216 -6.88 -24.72 19.33
CA LYS A 216 -7.42 -25.80 18.49
C LYS A 216 -7.80 -25.36 17.07
N TYR A 217 -7.47 -24.14 16.69
CA TYR A 217 -7.73 -23.61 15.35
C TYR A 217 -6.43 -23.37 14.57
N GLU A 218 -6.53 -23.29 13.25
CA GLU A 218 -5.40 -23.11 12.36
C GLU A 218 -4.80 -21.69 12.50
N ILE A 219 -3.47 -21.61 12.59
CA ILE A 219 -2.72 -20.35 12.63
C ILE A 219 -1.84 -20.28 11.37
N PRO A 220 -2.36 -19.79 10.23
CA PRO A 220 -1.61 -19.73 8.98
C PRO A 220 -0.46 -18.70 9.07
N PRO A 221 0.57 -18.82 8.21
CA PRO A 221 1.53 -17.73 8.03
C PRO A 221 0.83 -16.51 7.43
N LEU A 222 1.42 -15.33 7.59
CA LEU A 222 1.00 -14.15 6.85
C LEU A 222 1.51 -14.31 5.41
N GLU A 223 0.61 -14.29 4.44
CA GLU A 223 0.94 -14.54 3.03
C GLU A 223 0.84 -13.31 2.15
N THR A 224 -0.04 -12.36 2.49
CA THR A 224 -0.26 -11.15 1.68
C THR A 224 -0.21 -9.89 2.54
N ILE A 225 0.58 -8.93 2.09
CA ILE A 225 0.58 -7.55 2.57
C ILE A 225 0.32 -6.63 1.37
N VAL A 226 -0.82 -5.95 1.35
CA VAL A 226 -1.09 -4.84 0.44
C VAL A 226 -1.20 -3.57 1.27
N CYS A 227 -0.27 -2.64 1.09
CA CYS A 227 -0.16 -1.42 1.88
C CYS A 227 0.34 -0.27 1.00
N GLY A 228 -0.32 -0.02 -0.13
CA GLY A 228 0.01 1.08 -1.04
C GLY A 228 -0.74 2.37 -0.70
N ARG A 229 -0.37 3.47 -1.37
CA ARG A 229 -1.05 4.78 -1.27
C ARG A 229 -1.18 5.29 0.16
N ASN A 230 -0.18 4.99 1.00
CA ASN A 230 -0.20 5.31 2.43
C ASN A 230 0.84 6.35 2.84
N ARG A 231 1.63 6.85 1.88
CA ARG A 231 2.75 7.76 2.17
C ARG A 231 3.65 7.20 3.26
N LEU A 232 4.03 5.93 3.13
CA LEU A 232 4.88 5.27 4.13
C LEU A 232 6.26 5.92 4.20
N GLU A 233 6.74 6.46 3.08
CA GLU A 233 7.99 7.22 2.95
C GLU A 233 9.22 6.46 3.50
N ALA A 234 10.41 7.06 3.47
CA ALA A 234 11.62 6.40 3.98
C ALA A 234 11.59 6.17 5.50
N GLY A 235 10.86 7.01 6.25
CA GLY A 235 10.86 7.02 7.72
C GLY A 235 10.32 5.75 8.36
N SER A 236 9.47 4.98 7.67
CA SER A 236 8.91 3.72 8.19
C SER A 236 9.62 2.46 7.69
N MET A 237 10.56 2.57 6.75
CA MET A 237 11.12 1.41 6.04
C MET A 237 11.96 0.50 6.92
N ASP A 238 12.61 1.01 7.98
CA ASP A 238 13.31 0.14 8.93
C ASP A 238 12.32 -0.75 9.71
N ALA A 239 11.11 -0.27 10.01
CA ALA A 239 10.08 -1.06 10.66
C ALA A 239 9.48 -2.09 9.69
N TRP A 240 9.18 -1.67 8.45
CA TRP A 240 8.68 -2.58 7.40
C TRP A 240 9.69 -3.68 7.06
N ALA A 241 10.98 -3.35 6.98
CA ALA A 241 12.02 -4.35 6.76
C ALA A 241 12.04 -5.41 7.88
N ARG A 242 11.92 -4.99 9.15
CA ARG A 242 11.81 -5.93 10.28
C ARG A 242 10.53 -6.78 10.19
N ALA A 243 9.40 -6.17 9.86
CA ALA A 243 8.12 -6.87 9.73
C ALA A 243 8.15 -7.94 8.63
N ILE A 244 8.69 -7.60 7.47
CA ILE A 244 8.85 -8.54 6.34
C ILE A 244 9.83 -9.64 6.71
N LYS A 245 10.97 -9.31 7.32
CA LYS A 245 11.94 -10.30 7.79
C LYS A 245 11.33 -11.28 8.79
N ALA A 246 10.53 -10.78 9.74
CA ALA A 246 9.85 -11.60 10.74
C ALA A 246 8.77 -12.52 10.14
N ASN A 247 8.14 -12.11 9.02
CA ASN A 247 7.08 -12.86 8.34
C ASN A 247 7.56 -13.54 7.05
N GLY A 248 8.86 -13.49 6.71
CA GLY A 248 9.36 -13.85 5.38
C GLY A 248 9.12 -15.31 4.97
N LYS A 249 9.02 -16.22 5.94
CA LYS A 249 8.63 -17.62 5.70
C LYS A 249 7.11 -17.72 5.56
N GLY A 250 6.65 -17.96 4.32
CA GLY A 250 5.24 -18.03 3.96
C GLY A 250 4.70 -16.75 3.31
N LEU A 251 5.46 -15.65 3.28
CA LEU A 251 5.02 -14.42 2.61
C LEU A 251 5.13 -14.58 1.09
N ARG A 252 4.00 -14.42 0.39
CA ARG A 252 3.86 -14.67 -1.06
C ARG A 252 3.63 -13.38 -1.85
N THR A 253 2.96 -12.40 -1.27
CA THR A 253 2.57 -11.17 -1.98
C THR A 253 2.88 -9.94 -1.14
N ILE A 254 3.67 -9.03 -1.70
CA ILE A 254 3.89 -7.68 -1.18
C ILE A 254 3.52 -6.68 -2.27
N ARG A 255 2.58 -5.80 -1.96
CA ARG A 255 2.24 -4.64 -2.81
C ARG A 255 2.30 -3.38 -1.97
N MET A 256 3.28 -2.52 -2.22
CA MET A 256 3.50 -1.26 -1.48
C MET A 256 3.64 -0.09 -2.46
N LYS A 257 2.75 -0.03 -3.44
CA LYS A 257 2.72 0.98 -4.51
C LYS A 257 2.50 2.39 -3.99
N GLN A 258 2.98 3.40 -4.72
CA GLN A 258 2.60 4.81 -4.51
C GLN A 258 2.78 5.26 -3.04
N ASN A 259 3.92 4.94 -2.43
CA ASN A 259 4.17 5.24 -1.01
C ASN A 259 5.17 6.37 -0.79
N GLY A 260 5.69 6.96 -1.87
CA GLY A 260 6.73 7.99 -1.80
C GLY A 260 7.99 7.46 -1.12
N ILE A 261 8.34 6.18 -1.33
CA ILE A 261 9.55 5.59 -0.77
C ILE A 261 10.73 6.01 -1.65
N TYR A 262 11.60 6.85 -1.10
CA TYR A 262 12.81 7.34 -1.78
C TYR A 262 13.97 6.31 -1.72
N PRO A 263 15.08 6.51 -2.46
CA PRO A 263 16.12 5.49 -2.67
C PRO A 263 16.65 4.82 -1.39
N LYS A 264 16.94 5.59 -0.32
CA LYS A 264 17.37 5.05 0.98
C LYS A 264 16.35 4.06 1.57
N GLY A 265 15.07 4.40 1.47
CA GLY A 265 13.97 3.56 1.93
C GLY A 265 13.85 2.27 1.13
N ILE A 266 13.96 2.36 -0.20
CA ILE A 266 13.96 1.20 -1.10
C ILE A 266 15.13 0.27 -0.79
N VAL A 267 16.35 0.80 -0.66
CA VAL A 267 17.55 0.01 -0.30
C VAL A 267 17.32 -0.71 1.03
N LYS A 268 16.82 -0.03 2.07
CA LYS A 268 16.51 -0.66 3.37
C LYS A 268 15.48 -1.78 3.22
N LEU A 269 14.37 -1.52 2.54
CA LEU A 269 13.28 -2.47 2.36
C LEU A 269 13.76 -3.74 1.64
N LEU A 270 14.49 -3.58 0.54
CA LEU A 270 14.99 -4.68 -0.28
C LEU A 270 16.08 -5.46 0.45
N SER A 271 17.08 -4.77 1.01
CA SER A 271 18.28 -5.41 1.57
C SER A 271 18.11 -6.01 2.96
N ARG A 272 17.15 -5.51 3.76
CA ARG A 272 16.93 -5.96 5.15
C ARG A 272 15.60 -6.67 5.33
N GLY A 273 14.65 -6.50 4.42
CA GLY A 273 13.32 -7.10 4.47
C GLY A 273 13.14 -8.18 3.40
N ILE A 274 12.99 -7.75 2.15
CA ILE A 274 12.61 -8.62 1.01
C ILE A 274 13.59 -9.77 0.78
N CYS A 275 14.89 -9.57 1.04
CA CYS A 275 15.90 -10.62 0.94
C CYS A 275 15.65 -11.84 1.86
N HIS A 276 14.76 -11.71 2.85
CA HIS A 276 14.37 -12.77 3.76
C HIS A 276 13.02 -13.43 3.41
N ALA A 277 12.45 -13.13 2.23
CA ALA A 277 11.20 -13.69 1.73
C ALA A 277 11.38 -14.54 0.46
N PRO A 278 12.03 -15.73 0.54
CA PRO A 278 12.36 -16.54 -0.64
C PRO A 278 11.14 -17.18 -1.34
N GLU A 279 10.00 -17.23 -0.65
CA GLU A 279 8.72 -17.75 -1.17
C GLU A 279 7.87 -16.67 -1.86
N LEU A 280 8.39 -15.44 -1.98
CA LEU A 280 7.67 -14.33 -2.58
C LEU A 280 7.40 -14.61 -4.06
N GLU A 281 6.13 -14.46 -4.44
CA GLU A 281 5.62 -14.66 -5.80
C GLU A 281 5.26 -13.34 -6.47
N VAL A 282 4.84 -12.34 -5.70
CA VAL A 282 4.48 -11.01 -6.19
C VAL A 282 5.20 -9.95 -5.39
N LEU A 283 6.05 -9.17 -6.07
CA LEU A 283 6.66 -7.95 -5.53
C LEU A 283 6.22 -6.79 -6.40
N ASP A 284 5.42 -5.88 -5.84
CA ASP A 284 4.94 -4.70 -6.54
C ASP A 284 5.23 -3.45 -5.71
N LEU A 285 6.20 -2.66 -6.18
CA LEU A 285 6.72 -1.46 -5.55
C LEU A 285 6.62 -0.26 -6.51
N GLU A 286 5.68 -0.32 -7.46
CA GLU A 286 5.35 0.74 -8.42
C GLU A 286 5.22 2.12 -7.77
N ASP A 287 5.62 3.16 -8.51
CA ASP A 287 5.55 4.57 -8.13
C ASP A 287 6.21 4.83 -6.75
N ASN A 288 7.47 4.42 -6.68
CA ASN A 288 8.42 4.77 -5.62
C ASN A 288 9.77 5.05 -6.29
N THR A 289 10.62 5.89 -5.68
CA THR A 289 11.86 6.33 -6.33
C THR A 289 13.03 5.43 -5.96
N TYR A 290 13.59 4.73 -6.95
CA TYR A 290 14.71 3.79 -6.73
C TYR A 290 16.06 4.49 -6.79
N GLY A 291 16.27 5.33 -7.82
CA GLY A 291 17.59 5.85 -8.16
C GLY A 291 18.62 4.75 -8.42
N LYS A 292 19.90 5.14 -8.51
CA LYS A 292 21.02 4.21 -8.78
C LYS A 292 21.14 3.10 -7.73
N ASP A 293 21.06 3.47 -6.45
CA ASP A 293 21.24 2.53 -5.34
C ASP A 293 20.06 1.58 -5.16
N GLY A 294 18.82 2.07 -5.34
CA GLY A 294 17.63 1.23 -5.30
C GLY A 294 17.64 0.19 -6.42
N SER A 295 18.01 0.58 -7.64
CA SER A 295 18.17 -0.34 -8.78
C SER A 295 19.24 -1.40 -8.52
N ALA A 296 20.38 -1.02 -7.93
CA ALA A 296 21.42 -1.96 -7.54
C ALA A 296 20.97 -2.92 -6.43
N ALA A 297 20.22 -2.43 -5.43
CA ALA A 297 19.64 -3.26 -4.37
C ALA A 297 18.60 -4.24 -4.91
N LEU A 298 17.77 -3.82 -5.88
CA LEU A 298 16.82 -4.70 -6.54
C LEU A 298 17.53 -5.80 -7.33
N ALA A 299 18.54 -5.45 -8.13
CA ALA A 299 19.35 -6.42 -8.86
C ALA A 299 19.96 -7.48 -7.92
N ALA A 300 20.47 -7.06 -6.76
CA ALA A 300 21.08 -7.98 -5.81
C ALA A 300 20.08 -8.90 -5.10
N VAL A 301 18.87 -8.44 -4.79
CA VAL A 301 17.87 -9.27 -4.08
C VAL A 301 17.17 -10.29 -4.99
N LEU A 302 17.09 -10.03 -6.31
CA LEU A 302 16.37 -10.89 -7.25
C LEU A 302 16.88 -12.34 -7.26
N SER A 303 18.18 -12.57 -7.09
CA SER A 303 18.77 -13.91 -7.01
C SER A 303 18.22 -14.75 -5.85
N GLY A 304 17.76 -14.10 -4.77
CA GLY A 304 17.15 -14.71 -3.60
C GLY A 304 15.63 -14.95 -3.70
N LEU A 305 15.01 -14.61 -4.83
CA LEU A 305 13.55 -14.71 -5.05
C LEU A 305 13.18 -15.74 -6.15
N PRO A 306 13.48 -17.03 -5.95
CA PRO A 306 13.28 -18.06 -6.98
C PRO A 306 11.80 -18.36 -7.29
N CYS A 307 10.89 -17.94 -6.41
CA CYS A 307 9.45 -18.12 -6.57
C CYS A 307 8.75 -16.95 -7.27
N LEU A 308 9.47 -15.87 -7.60
CA LEU A 308 8.89 -14.65 -8.15
C LEU A 308 8.18 -14.92 -9.50
N ARG A 309 6.92 -14.47 -9.58
CA ARG A 309 6.01 -14.58 -10.73
C ARG A 309 5.63 -13.22 -11.30
N GLU A 310 5.56 -12.19 -10.46
CA GLU A 310 5.24 -10.83 -10.85
C GLU A 310 6.23 -9.86 -10.19
N LEU A 311 6.88 -9.04 -11.01
CA LEU A 311 7.70 -7.90 -10.57
C LEU A 311 7.09 -6.63 -11.13
N GLY A 312 6.56 -5.78 -10.26
CA GLY A 312 6.01 -4.46 -10.58
C GLY A 312 6.95 -3.36 -10.10
N VAL A 313 7.52 -2.63 -11.06
CA VAL A 313 8.39 -1.47 -10.85
C VAL A 313 8.03 -0.37 -11.86
N ASP A 314 6.75 -0.22 -12.18
CA ASP A 314 6.25 0.90 -12.99
C ASP A 314 6.56 2.23 -12.29
N ASP A 315 6.89 3.27 -13.05
CA ASP A 315 7.12 4.65 -12.60
C ASP A 315 8.13 4.74 -11.45
N CYS A 316 9.25 4.02 -11.55
CA CYS A 316 10.20 3.84 -10.45
C CYS A 316 11.53 4.61 -10.60
N ALA A 317 11.69 5.38 -11.69
CA ALA A 317 12.92 6.11 -12.03
C ALA A 317 14.16 5.20 -11.96
N LEU A 318 14.08 4.02 -12.59
CA LEU A 318 15.19 3.06 -12.59
C LEU A 318 16.40 3.57 -13.39
N THR A 319 16.16 4.40 -14.42
CA THR A 319 17.10 4.80 -15.48
C THR A 319 17.54 3.63 -16.37
N ALA A 320 18.02 3.93 -17.58
CA ALA A 320 18.60 2.94 -18.48
C ALA A 320 19.72 2.12 -17.82
N LYS A 321 20.61 2.77 -17.07
CA LYS A 321 21.73 2.11 -16.36
C LYS A 321 21.26 1.24 -15.20
N GLY A 322 20.20 1.63 -14.49
CA GLY A 322 19.62 0.80 -13.43
C GLY A 322 18.92 -0.43 -13.98
N TRP A 323 18.15 -0.27 -15.06
CA TRP A 323 17.53 -1.41 -15.75
C TRP A 323 18.56 -2.42 -16.27
N LEU A 324 19.65 -1.98 -16.90
CA LEU A 324 20.68 -2.91 -17.39
C LEU A 324 21.30 -3.76 -16.26
N ARG A 325 21.45 -3.21 -15.04
CA ARG A 325 21.89 -3.98 -13.87
C ARG A 325 20.86 -5.03 -13.46
N ILE A 326 19.57 -4.67 -13.46
CA ILE A 326 18.46 -5.60 -13.17
C ILE A 326 18.41 -6.71 -14.23
N ALA A 327 18.53 -6.36 -15.51
CA ALA A 327 18.58 -7.33 -16.61
C ALA A 327 19.76 -8.31 -16.46
N LYS A 328 20.95 -7.82 -16.07
CA LYS A 328 22.11 -8.68 -15.76
C LYS A 328 21.84 -9.61 -14.58
N ALA A 329 21.15 -9.17 -13.54
CA ALA A 329 20.76 -10.05 -12.43
C ALA A 329 19.76 -11.12 -12.87
N LEU A 330 18.75 -10.75 -13.67
CA LEU A 330 17.78 -11.68 -14.21
C LEU A 330 18.42 -12.69 -15.19
N SER A 331 19.47 -12.30 -15.91
CA SER A 331 20.19 -13.19 -16.83
C SER A 331 20.86 -14.37 -16.12
N ALA A 332 21.21 -14.22 -14.84
CA ALA A 332 21.75 -15.30 -14.00
C ALA A 332 20.78 -16.48 -13.80
N GLY A 333 19.49 -16.31 -14.12
CA GLY A 333 18.54 -17.42 -14.28
C GLY A 333 17.93 -17.96 -12.99
N GLY A 334 17.96 -17.20 -11.89
CA GLY A 334 17.30 -17.53 -10.63
C GLY A 334 15.77 -17.40 -10.67
N ASN A 335 15.23 -16.51 -11.50
CA ASN A 335 13.80 -16.14 -11.51
C ASN A 335 13.00 -16.82 -12.64
N ARG A 336 13.17 -18.13 -12.82
CA ARG A 336 12.57 -18.86 -13.97
C ARG A 336 11.04 -18.88 -13.99
N LYS A 337 10.40 -18.61 -12.85
CA LYS A 337 8.94 -18.56 -12.71
C LYS A 337 8.32 -17.20 -13.03
N LEU A 338 9.13 -16.20 -13.37
CA LEU A 338 8.66 -14.84 -13.63
C LEU A 338 7.78 -14.81 -14.88
N GLU A 339 6.53 -14.40 -14.71
CA GLU A 339 5.48 -14.37 -15.74
C GLU A 339 5.15 -12.94 -16.19
N ILE A 340 5.20 -11.98 -15.26
CA ILE A 340 4.79 -10.59 -15.48
C ILE A 340 5.92 -9.65 -15.05
N LEU A 341 6.33 -8.79 -15.97
CA LEU A 341 7.22 -7.66 -15.73
C LEU A 341 6.46 -6.36 -15.99
N LYS A 342 6.41 -5.47 -15.01
CA LYS A 342 5.86 -4.13 -15.21
C LYS A 342 6.98 -3.11 -15.07
N LEU A 343 7.33 -2.46 -16.18
CA LEU A 343 8.50 -1.60 -16.36
C LEU A 343 8.12 -0.24 -16.98
N LYS A 344 6.85 0.16 -16.97
CA LYS A 344 6.38 1.45 -17.49
C LYS A 344 7.13 2.61 -16.81
N GLY A 345 7.43 3.71 -17.50
CA GLY A 345 7.88 4.94 -16.82
C GLY A 345 9.26 4.87 -16.15
N ASN A 346 10.25 4.24 -16.79
CA ASN A 346 11.56 3.98 -16.16
C ASN A 346 12.77 4.49 -16.96
N GLU A 347 12.55 5.32 -17.98
CA GLU A 347 13.61 5.85 -18.86
C GLU A 347 14.46 4.72 -19.48
N ILE A 348 13.84 3.58 -19.78
CA ILE A 348 14.52 2.45 -20.43
C ILE A 348 14.72 2.82 -21.90
N ASN A 349 15.97 2.81 -22.37
CA ASN A 349 16.27 3.11 -23.76
C ASN A 349 16.32 1.86 -24.66
N GLY A 350 16.54 2.07 -25.96
CA GLY A 350 16.61 0.98 -26.94
C GLY A 350 17.62 -0.13 -26.62
N LYS A 351 18.77 0.21 -26.00
CA LYS A 351 19.75 -0.79 -25.49
C LYS A 351 19.14 -1.62 -24.36
N GLY A 352 18.42 -0.97 -23.45
CA GLY A 352 17.67 -1.62 -22.37
C GLY A 352 16.59 -2.59 -22.86
N VAL A 353 15.85 -2.24 -23.91
CA VAL A 353 14.90 -3.15 -24.56
C VAL A 353 15.62 -4.35 -25.20
N GLY A 354 16.76 -4.13 -25.84
CA GLY A 354 17.62 -5.20 -26.34
C GLY A 354 18.03 -6.19 -25.24
N ALA A 355 18.42 -5.69 -24.07
CA ALA A 355 18.74 -6.50 -22.90
C ALA A 355 17.53 -7.30 -22.39
N LEU A 356 16.34 -6.70 -22.37
CA LEU A 356 15.10 -7.38 -22.02
C LEU A 356 14.81 -8.55 -22.98
N VAL A 357 14.95 -8.34 -24.29
CA VAL A 357 14.77 -9.41 -25.30
C VAL A 357 15.76 -10.55 -25.08
N HIS A 358 17.02 -10.23 -24.79
CA HIS A 358 18.05 -11.22 -24.50
C HIS A 358 17.65 -12.07 -23.28
N VAL A 359 17.39 -11.43 -22.14
CA VAL A 359 17.04 -12.09 -20.87
C VAL A 359 15.73 -12.87 -20.97
N ALA A 360 14.73 -12.34 -21.68
CA ALA A 360 13.46 -13.03 -21.93
C ALA A 360 13.69 -14.34 -22.69
N LYS A 361 14.61 -14.37 -23.65
CA LYS A 361 14.95 -15.57 -24.43
C LYS A 361 15.78 -16.58 -23.65
N THR A 362 16.78 -16.13 -22.88
CA THR A 362 17.77 -17.01 -22.26
C THR A 362 17.36 -17.50 -20.88
N SER A 363 16.75 -16.64 -20.06
CA SER A 363 16.70 -16.82 -18.60
C SER A 363 15.30 -16.74 -18.01
N LEU A 364 14.32 -16.15 -18.72
CA LEU A 364 12.92 -16.02 -18.28
C LEU A 364 11.96 -16.82 -19.19
N PRO A 365 11.96 -18.16 -19.13
CA PRO A 365 11.15 -19.00 -20.00
C PRO A 365 9.64 -18.85 -19.77
N ALA A 366 9.23 -18.40 -18.57
CA ALA A 366 7.83 -18.27 -18.19
C ALA A 366 7.23 -16.88 -18.47
N VAL A 367 8.01 -15.89 -18.94
CA VAL A 367 7.48 -14.54 -19.14
C VAL A 367 6.39 -14.53 -20.22
N LYS A 368 5.25 -13.93 -19.87
CA LYS A 368 4.02 -13.85 -20.66
C LYS A 368 3.67 -12.42 -21.02
N LYS A 369 3.80 -11.51 -20.04
CA LYS A 369 3.38 -10.11 -20.15
C LYS A 369 4.50 -9.18 -19.72
N VAL A 370 4.74 -8.15 -20.50
CA VAL A 370 5.69 -7.08 -20.19
C VAL A 370 4.99 -5.74 -20.45
N LEU A 371 5.04 -4.82 -19.49
CA LEU A 371 4.59 -3.43 -19.67
C LEU A 371 5.80 -2.53 -19.85
N LEU A 372 5.84 -1.75 -20.94
CA LEU A 372 6.98 -0.94 -21.36
C LEU A 372 6.62 0.48 -21.80
N ASN A 373 5.35 0.91 -21.74
CA ASN A 373 4.96 2.28 -22.10
C ASN A 373 5.77 3.35 -21.34
N ALA A 374 5.77 4.59 -21.85
CA ALA A 374 6.42 5.73 -21.21
C ALA A 374 7.90 5.48 -20.88
N ASN A 375 8.66 4.96 -21.83
CA ASN A 375 10.10 4.73 -21.72
C ASN A 375 10.83 5.41 -22.89
N ALA A 376 12.13 5.60 -22.77
CA ALA A 376 12.95 6.40 -23.69
C ALA A 376 13.43 5.62 -24.92
N PHE A 377 12.52 5.00 -25.69
CA PHE A 377 12.83 4.29 -26.93
C PHE A 377 11.85 4.63 -28.05
N ASP A 378 12.33 4.63 -29.29
CA ASP A 378 11.47 4.84 -30.46
C ASP A 378 10.48 3.67 -30.65
N GLU A 379 9.27 3.97 -31.12
CA GLU A 379 8.25 2.95 -31.44
C GLU A 379 8.74 1.95 -32.50
N ASP A 380 9.54 2.42 -33.45
CA ASP A 380 10.12 1.61 -34.53
C ASP A 380 11.32 0.76 -34.08
N ASN A 381 11.62 0.71 -32.78
CA ASN A 381 12.74 -0.06 -32.27
C ASN A 381 12.58 -1.56 -32.60
N GLU A 382 13.50 -2.12 -33.39
CA GLU A 382 13.47 -3.52 -33.82
C GLU A 382 13.36 -4.51 -32.64
N ASN A 383 13.88 -4.17 -31.46
CA ASN A 383 13.82 -5.05 -30.30
C ASN A 383 12.39 -5.18 -29.74
N ILE A 384 11.54 -4.16 -29.89
CA ILE A 384 10.11 -4.24 -29.52
C ILE A 384 9.41 -5.28 -30.40
N MET A 385 9.62 -5.22 -31.73
CA MET A 385 9.06 -6.22 -32.66
C MET A 385 9.55 -7.63 -32.31
N ARG A 386 10.85 -7.79 -31.97
CA ARG A 386 11.41 -9.08 -31.54
C ARG A 386 10.82 -9.58 -30.23
N LEU A 387 10.51 -8.70 -29.28
CA LEU A 387 9.86 -9.03 -28.02
C LEU A 387 8.40 -9.45 -28.24
N GLN A 388 7.66 -8.68 -29.03
CA GLN A 388 6.26 -8.96 -29.37
C GLN A 388 6.12 -10.32 -30.05
N GLU A 389 6.96 -10.60 -31.05
CA GLU A 389 6.97 -11.90 -31.75
C GLU A 389 7.33 -13.06 -30.79
N LEU A 390 8.28 -12.84 -29.87
CA LEU A 390 8.62 -13.84 -28.84
C LEU A 390 7.42 -14.17 -27.95
N LEU A 391 6.73 -13.14 -27.43
CA LEU A 391 5.58 -13.32 -26.55
C LEU A 391 4.39 -13.93 -27.29
N LYS A 392 4.15 -13.53 -28.55
CA LYS A 392 3.13 -14.11 -29.42
C LYS A 392 3.35 -15.60 -29.65
N ARG A 393 4.57 -16.02 -30.00
CA ARG A 393 4.92 -17.46 -30.15
C ARG A 393 4.71 -18.24 -28.85
N ARG A 394 4.96 -17.62 -27.70
CA ARG A 394 4.69 -18.27 -26.40
C ARG A 394 3.20 -18.38 -26.12
N LYS A 395 2.41 -17.34 -26.42
CA LYS A 395 0.95 -17.36 -26.31
C LYS A 395 0.35 -18.48 -27.18
N GLU A 396 0.78 -18.61 -28.43
CA GLU A 396 0.32 -19.67 -29.33
C GLU A 396 0.64 -21.08 -28.81
N ARG A 397 1.79 -21.24 -28.11
CA ARG A 397 2.25 -22.54 -27.60
C ARG A 397 1.67 -22.92 -26.24
N LEU A 398 1.51 -21.93 -25.34
CA LEU A 398 1.25 -22.13 -23.92
C LEU A 398 -0.05 -21.47 -23.44
N GLY A 399 -0.58 -20.52 -24.21
CA GLY A 399 -1.79 -19.79 -23.89
C GLY A 399 -3.02 -20.68 -24.00
N LYS A 400 -4.04 -20.33 -23.22
CA LYS A 400 -5.38 -20.89 -23.32
C LYS A 400 -6.28 -19.91 -24.07
N ALA A 401 -7.34 -20.43 -24.69
CA ALA A 401 -8.27 -19.64 -25.51
C ALA A 401 -8.92 -18.47 -24.74
N ASP A 402 -8.99 -18.55 -23.40
CA ASP A 402 -9.72 -17.58 -22.56
C ASP A 402 -8.79 -16.62 -21.78
N GLU A 403 -7.49 -16.56 -22.11
CA GLU A 403 -6.48 -15.77 -21.39
C GLU A 403 -5.87 -14.64 -22.25
N ASP A 404 -6.68 -13.94 -23.07
CA ASP A 404 -6.13 -13.00 -24.06
C ASP A 404 -5.36 -11.81 -23.45
N ASP A 405 -5.83 -11.26 -22.32
CA ASP A 405 -5.23 -10.11 -21.62
C ASP A 405 -4.00 -10.45 -20.75
N ALA A 406 -3.71 -11.74 -20.57
CA ALA A 406 -2.62 -12.23 -19.72
C ALA A 406 -1.26 -12.30 -20.44
N TRP A 407 -1.22 -11.92 -21.72
CA TRP A 407 -0.07 -12.07 -22.60
C TRP A 407 0.22 -10.79 -23.38
N GLY A 408 1.48 -10.63 -23.80
CA GLY A 408 1.88 -9.61 -24.75
C GLY A 408 2.49 -8.37 -24.10
N LEU A 409 2.52 -7.31 -24.91
CA LEU A 409 2.96 -5.98 -24.52
C LEU A 409 1.74 -5.11 -24.26
N ASP A 410 1.91 -4.03 -23.48
CA ASP A 410 0.96 -2.91 -23.49
C ASP A 410 0.87 -2.27 -24.88
N GLU A 411 -0.26 -1.60 -25.12
CA GLU A 411 -0.45 -0.76 -26.30
C GLU A 411 0.47 0.45 -26.14
N LEU A 412 1.57 0.50 -26.90
CA LEU A 412 2.46 1.66 -26.92
C LEU A 412 1.66 2.86 -27.46
N ASP A 413 1.28 3.79 -26.59
CA ASP A 413 0.63 5.04 -27.00
C ASP A 413 1.61 5.87 -27.85
N GLU A 414 1.10 6.58 -28.87
CA GLU A 414 1.89 7.48 -29.72
C GLU A 414 2.72 8.42 -28.82
N LEU A 415 4.04 8.28 -28.85
CA LEU A 415 4.95 9.14 -28.08
C LEU A 415 4.72 10.59 -28.53
N GLU A 416 4.12 11.42 -27.67
CA GLU A 416 4.25 12.87 -27.80
C GLU A 416 5.74 13.15 -27.61
N GLY A 417 6.44 13.43 -28.71
CA GLY A 417 7.84 13.82 -28.68
C GLY A 417 7.99 15.03 -27.78
N GLU A 418 8.52 14.83 -26.58
CA GLU A 418 8.94 15.92 -25.71
C GLU A 418 10.03 16.69 -26.47
N GLU A 419 9.77 17.97 -26.75
CA GLU A 419 10.80 18.88 -27.26
C GLU A 419 11.95 18.88 -26.25
N GLU A 420 13.13 18.45 -26.70
CA GLU A 420 14.37 18.44 -25.92
C GLU A 420 14.66 19.85 -25.38
N GLU A 421 14.49 20.07 -24.07
CA GLU A 421 15.24 21.13 -23.38
C GLU A 421 16.63 20.57 -23.08
N GLU A 422 17.60 20.92 -23.94
CA GLU A 422 19.03 20.68 -23.75
C GLU A 422 19.53 21.38 -22.47
N GLU A 423 19.52 20.70 -21.33
CA GLU A 423 20.48 20.96 -20.26
C GLU A 423 21.61 19.91 -20.34
N GLU A 424 22.65 20.25 -21.12
CA GLU A 424 23.92 19.53 -21.15
C GLU A 424 24.66 19.71 -19.81
N GLU A 425 24.41 18.84 -18.84
CA GLU A 425 25.44 18.47 -17.86
C GLU A 425 26.18 17.23 -18.38
N GLU A 426 27.26 17.47 -19.15
CA GLU A 426 28.22 16.44 -19.55
C GLU A 426 28.96 15.89 -18.32
N GLU A 427 28.39 14.89 -17.64
CA GLU A 427 29.21 13.94 -16.89
C GLU A 427 29.83 12.97 -17.91
N GLU A 428 31.14 13.12 -18.17
CA GLU A 428 31.97 12.14 -18.90
C GLU A 428 31.93 10.78 -18.17
N GLU A 429 30.89 9.98 -18.37
CA GLU A 429 30.82 8.60 -17.88
C GLU A 429 31.28 7.66 -19.00
N GLU A 430 32.41 6.98 -18.76
CA GLU A 430 33.03 5.96 -19.62
C GLU A 430 31.97 5.06 -20.30
N GLU A 431 31.97 5.05 -21.64
CA GLU A 431 31.19 4.12 -22.46
C GLU A 431 31.73 2.70 -22.30
N GLU A 432 31.39 2.01 -21.22
CA GLU A 432 31.54 0.55 -21.16
C GLU A 432 30.59 -0.08 -22.20
N GLU A 433 31.15 -0.65 -23.27
CA GLU A 433 30.42 -1.57 -24.15
C GLU A 433 29.88 -2.73 -23.30
N TRP A 434 28.54 -2.82 -23.21
CA TRP A 434 27.88 -3.87 -22.43
C TRP A 434 28.00 -5.23 -23.14
N GLU A 435 29.08 -5.95 -22.87
CA GLU A 435 29.26 -7.36 -23.26
C GLU A 435 28.65 -8.31 -22.22
N TRP A 436 27.87 -9.29 -22.71
CA TRP A 436 27.27 -10.34 -21.88
C TRP A 436 28.32 -11.39 -21.51
N GLU A 437 29.27 -11.07 -20.65
CA GLU A 437 30.18 -12.08 -20.10
C GLU A 437 29.44 -13.03 -19.15
N SER A 438 29.72 -14.33 -19.31
CA SER A 438 29.23 -15.41 -18.46
C SER A 438 29.66 -15.20 -17.00
N VAL A 439 28.72 -14.80 -16.13
CA VAL A 439 29.00 -14.59 -14.71
C VAL A 439 29.27 -15.93 -14.02
N GLY A 440 30.55 -16.22 -13.82
CA GLY A 440 31.02 -17.26 -12.89
C GLY A 440 30.71 -16.88 -11.44
N SER A 441 30.59 -17.89 -10.59
CA SER A 441 30.23 -17.80 -9.18
C SER A 441 31.27 -17.05 -8.34
N GLU A 442 31.18 -15.71 -8.28
CA GLU A 442 31.93 -14.88 -7.32
C GLU A 442 31.03 -13.93 -6.50
N ALA A 443 29.70 -14.10 -6.56
CA ALA A 443 28.75 -13.33 -5.76
C ALA A 443 28.51 -13.97 -4.38
N GLU A 444 29.56 -14.09 -3.57
CA GLU A 444 29.45 -14.40 -2.14
C GLU A 444 30.25 -13.39 -1.30
N ILE A 445 30.31 -12.13 -1.77
CA ILE A 445 30.60 -10.97 -0.92
C ILE A 445 29.24 -10.49 -0.38
N ASP A 446 29.08 -10.57 0.93
CA ASP A 446 27.84 -10.32 1.68
C ASP A 446 27.11 -9.05 1.20
N PHE A 447 26.00 -9.24 0.48
CA PHE A 447 25.13 -8.18 -0.02
C PHE A 447 24.67 -7.24 1.10
N GLN A 448 24.51 -7.75 2.33
CA GLN A 448 24.14 -6.93 3.47
C GLN A 448 25.26 -5.95 3.82
N THR A 449 26.52 -6.40 3.85
CA THR A 449 27.69 -5.53 4.03
C THR A 449 27.76 -4.42 2.96
N ARG A 450 27.46 -4.72 1.68
CA ARG A 450 27.45 -3.69 0.61
C ARG A 450 26.29 -2.69 0.79
N ALA A 451 25.10 -3.16 1.14
CA ALA A 451 23.96 -2.29 1.42
C ALA A 451 24.20 -1.42 2.66
N GLU A 452 24.84 -1.96 3.70
CA GLU A 452 25.22 -1.20 4.90
C GLU A 452 26.24 -0.09 4.59
N LYS A 453 27.21 -0.36 3.72
CA LYS A 453 28.16 0.66 3.26
C LYS A 453 27.44 1.80 2.54
N ILE A 454 26.55 1.48 1.59
CA ILE A 454 25.75 2.48 0.85
C ILE A 454 24.91 3.32 1.82
N LEU A 455 24.22 2.69 2.76
CA LEU A 455 23.42 3.41 3.76
C LEU A 455 24.28 4.32 4.63
N LYS A 456 25.45 3.85 5.06
CA LYS A 456 26.38 4.65 5.89
C LYS A 456 26.95 5.85 5.13
N GLU A 457 27.33 5.67 3.87
CA GLU A 457 27.83 6.76 3.01
C GLU A 457 26.73 7.80 2.75
N ALA A 458 25.52 7.35 2.49
CA ALA A 458 24.38 8.23 2.26
C ALA A 458 23.95 8.98 3.55
N ASP A 459 24.06 8.35 4.73
CA ASP A 459 23.84 9.02 6.02
C ASP A 459 24.95 10.02 6.35
N GLN A 460 26.18 9.77 5.94
CA GLN A 460 27.27 10.72 6.06
C GLN A 460 27.07 11.93 5.15
N ALA A 461 26.62 11.73 3.91
CA ALA A 461 26.34 12.82 2.97
C ALA A 461 25.21 13.75 3.45
N GLU A 462 24.13 13.21 4.01
CA GLU A 462 23.00 14.01 4.52
C GLU A 462 23.35 14.80 5.80
N ASN A 463 24.29 14.27 6.60
CA ASN A 463 24.75 14.94 7.82
C ASN A 463 25.98 15.86 7.59
N GLN A 464 26.41 16.07 6.34
CA GLN A 464 27.43 17.07 6.06
C GLN A 464 26.81 18.47 6.21
N PRO A 465 27.46 19.37 6.97
CA PRO A 465 27.01 20.76 7.01
C PRO A 465 27.15 21.34 5.61
N VAL A 466 26.04 21.83 5.05
CA VAL A 466 26.05 22.58 3.79
C VAL A 466 26.99 23.76 3.97
N ILE A 467 28.08 23.78 3.21
CA ILE A 467 28.96 24.96 3.13
C ILE A 467 28.10 26.05 2.50
N GLN A 468 27.66 27.00 3.32
CA GLN A 468 27.19 28.28 2.81
C GLN A 468 28.42 28.98 2.25
N ASP A 469 28.72 28.74 0.97
CA ASP A 469 29.54 29.69 0.24
C ASP A 469 28.72 30.98 0.21
N VAL A 470 29.07 31.87 1.13
CA VAL A 470 28.56 33.24 1.20
C VAL A 470 29.06 33.93 -0.07
N ASP A 471 28.27 33.77 -1.12
CA ASP A 471 28.51 34.42 -2.40
C ASP A 471 28.34 35.92 -2.18
N LYS A 472 29.47 36.62 -2.06
CA LYS A 472 29.53 38.08 -1.82
C LYS A 472 28.73 38.87 -2.85
N SER A 473 28.40 38.28 -4.00
CA SER A 473 27.53 38.87 -5.01
C SER A 473 26.08 39.04 -4.54
N VAL A 474 25.57 38.13 -3.69
CA VAL A 474 24.19 38.14 -3.19
C VAL A 474 24.01 39.23 -2.12
N ASP A 475 25.00 39.43 -1.27
CA ASP A 475 25.00 40.52 -0.28
C ASP A 475 25.13 41.91 -0.95
N GLU A 476 25.95 42.02 -2.01
CA GLU A 476 26.07 43.27 -2.79
C GLU A 476 24.77 43.61 -3.56
N LEU A 477 24.02 42.60 -4.02
CA LEU A 477 22.68 42.78 -4.61
C LEU A 477 21.65 43.23 -3.57
N GLY A 478 21.71 42.69 -2.34
CA GLY A 478 20.86 43.10 -1.22
C GLY A 478 21.07 44.54 -0.77
N GLU A 479 22.31 45.04 -0.81
CA GLU A 479 22.60 46.45 -0.49
C GLU A 479 22.17 47.42 -1.62
N LYS A 480 22.34 47.03 -2.90
CA LYS A 480 21.87 47.85 -4.02
C LYS A 480 20.34 48.00 -4.04
N LEU A 481 19.60 46.96 -3.68
CA LEU A 481 18.13 47.01 -3.56
C LEU A 481 17.65 47.92 -2.43
N LYS A 482 18.38 48.01 -1.31
CA LYS A 482 18.06 48.97 -0.23
C LYS A 482 18.31 50.43 -0.62
N SER A 483 19.20 50.69 -1.57
CA SER A 483 19.51 52.05 -2.03
C SER A 483 18.52 52.61 -3.07
N THR A 484 17.60 51.78 -3.56
CA THR A 484 16.62 52.16 -4.60
C THR A 484 15.22 52.24 -3.99
N THR A 485 15.01 53.25 -3.14
CA THR A 485 13.65 53.65 -2.72
C THR A 485 13.29 54.94 -3.45
N ILE A 486 12.27 54.89 -4.31
CA ILE A 486 11.47 56.04 -4.74
C ILE A 486 10.11 55.89 -4.09
#